data_AF-A0AAV8X2B1-F1
#
_entry.id   AF-A0AAV8X2B1-F1
#
_cell.length_a   1.000
_cell.length_b   1.000
_cell.length_c   1.000
_cell.angle_alpha   90.00
_cell.angle_beta   90.00
_cell.angle_gamma   90.00
#
_symmetry.space_group_name_H-M   'P 1'
#
loop_
_entity.id
_entity.type
_entity.pdbx_description
1 polymer ?
#
loop_
_entity_poly.entity_id
_entity_poly.type
_entity_poly.pdbx_seq_one_letter_code
_entity_poly.pdbx_strand_id
1 'polypeptide(L)'
;MADADTMKQFIRIRGSVKQKLTMLEKFVNTIKTSEPDKRSPLSEIELKYSNYESILKEFDNIQLKIEIHCEEAQLAENYKERENFETKSKPFDKKIGSLTLSEMEAAHITLIKIAQLQSFKEEISILSKDHYLPPKHKLSSLTPYLDDNGIVRVGGRLKYSSLPGDIRHPILLSANHDLTKLIFCYKHKCLLHPGPQLLLAAVRQTYWPIGGKHLAKRIVRNSKAPTELKVGTLVLIKNDNQPSNKWLLGRVQGLFPGRDQVSRVAEVKTSNGVVKRSVRHLYPLPLQDAVSSAI
;
A
#
# COMPACT_ATOMS: atom_id res chain seq x y z
N MET A 1 27.16 -47.83 -12.95
CA MET A 1 27.60 -46.74 -13.84
C MET A 1 26.46 -46.48 -14.80
N ALA A 2 25.94 -45.25 -14.88
CA ALA A 2 24.94 -44.92 -15.89
C ALA A 2 25.56 -44.98 -17.29
N ASP A 3 24.77 -45.38 -18.28
CA ASP A 3 25.22 -45.48 -19.67
C ASP A 3 25.62 -44.10 -20.21
N ALA A 4 26.66 -44.02 -21.06
CA ALA A 4 27.15 -42.78 -21.62
C ALA A 4 26.06 -41.98 -22.35
N ASP A 5 25.04 -42.67 -22.87
CA ASP A 5 23.88 -42.07 -23.52
C ASP A 5 22.94 -41.35 -22.53
N THR A 6 22.73 -41.94 -21.33
CA THR A 6 21.94 -41.30 -20.27
C THR A 6 22.60 -40.04 -19.70
N MET A 7 23.93 -40.00 -19.62
CA MET A 7 24.66 -38.80 -19.19
C MET A 7 24.52 -37.65 -20.21
N LYS A 8 24.63 -37.96 -21.50
CA LYS A 8 24.39 -36.99 -22.58
C LYS A 8 22.96 -36.45 -22.55
N GLN A 9 21.98 -37.31 -22.24
CA GLN A 9 20.60 -36.91 -22.07
C GLN A 9 20.45 -35.91 -20.91
N PHE A 10 21.04 -36.16 -19.74
CA PHE A 10 20.97 -35.22 -18.60
C PHE A 10 21.62 -33.87 -18.89
N ILE A 11 22.77 -33.85 -19.56
CA ILE A 11 23.44 -32.60 -19.97
C ILE A 11 22.55 -31.80 -20.92
N ARG A 12 21.86 -32.47 -21.86
CA ARG A 12 20.92 -31.82 -22.78
C ARG A 12 19.73 -31.20 -22.03
N ILE A 13 19.15 -31.92 -21.07
CA ILE A 13 18.02 -31.40 -20.28
C ILE A 13 18.50 -30.22 -19.40
N ARG A 14 19.67 -30.31 -18.78
CA ARG A 14 20.30 -29.19 -18.04
C ARG A 14 20.41 -27.93 -18.92
N GLY A 15 20.85 -28.08 -20.16
CA GLY A 15 20.91 -26.98 -21.13
C GLY A 15 19.54 -26.34 -21.40
N SER A 16 18.50 -27.15 -21.57
CA SER A 16 17.11 -26.68 -21.76
C SER A 16 16.59 -25.91 -20.53
N VAL A 17 16.85 -26.42 -19.32
CA VAL A 17 16.47 -25.77 -18.06
C VAL A 17 17.16 -24.41 -17.90
N LYS A 18 18.45 -24.32 -18.23
CA LYS A 18 19.19 -23.03 -18.25
C LYS A 18 18.62 -22.02 -19.26
N GLN A 19 18.16 -22.48 -20.42
CA GLN A 19 17.51 -21.60 -21.41
C GLN A 19 16.18 -21.05 -20.87
N LYS A 20 15.35 -21.88 -20.23
CA LYS A 20 14.11 -21.43 -19.58
C LYS A 20 14.38 -20.35 -18.52
N LEU A 21 15.42 -20.53 -17.71
CA LEU A 21 15.84 -19.55 -16.70
C LEU A 21 16.24 -18.21 -17.34
N THR A 22 17.05 -18.26 -18.40
CA THR A 22 17.50 -17.06 -19.13
C THR A 22 16.31 -16.27 -19.72
N MET A 23 15.28 -16.97 -20.20
CA MET A 23 14.04 -16.33 -20.69
C MET A 23 13.29 -15.63 -19.55
N LEU A 24 13.29 -16.20 -18.35
CA LEU A 24 12.66 -15.60 -17.18
C LEU A 24 13.43 -14.38 -16.67
N GLU A 25 14.76 -14.41 -16.65
CA GLU A 25 15.60 -13.24 -16.32
C GLU A 25 15.30 -12.06 -17.25
N LYS A 26 15.19 -12.32 -18.57
CA LYS A 26 14.79 -11.30 -19.55
C LYS A 26 13.42 -10.72 -19.24
N PHE A 27 12.46 -11.56 -18.85
CA PHE A 27 11.12 -11.12 -18.45
C PHE A 27 11.16 -10.23 -17.19
N VAL A 28 11.90 -10.63 -16.15
CA VAL A 28 12.06 -9.84 -14.92
C VAL A 28 12.69 -8.48 -15.21
N ASN A 29 13.74 -8.44 -16.05
CA ASN A 29 14.36 -7.19 -16.47
C ASN A 29 13.38 -6.30 -17.24
N THR A 30 12.54 -6.89 -18.09
CA THR A 30 11.48 -6.16 -18.80
C THR A 30 10.45 -5.55 -17.83
N ILE A 31 10.07 -6.26 -16.76
CA ILE A 31 9.19 -5.70 -15.72
C ILE A 31 9.87 -4.52 -15.01
N LYS A 32 11.15 -4.66 -14.66
CA LYS A 32 11.91 -3.61 -13.97
C LYS A 32 12.03 -2.33 -14.81
N THR A 33 12.17 -2.45 -16.13
CA THR A 33 12.33 -1.30 -17.04
C THR A 33 11.01 -0.76 -17.63
N SER A 34 9.90 -1.49 -17.50
CA SER A 34 8.62 -1.07 -18.10
C SER A 34 7.92 0.03 -17.32
N GLU A 35 7.27 0.95 -18.05
CA GLU A 35 6.38 1.96 -17.48
C GLU A 35 5.26 1.29 -16.65
N PRO A 36 4.77 1.92 -15.56
CA PRO A 36 3.79 1.33 -14.65
C PRO A 36 2.53 0.77 -15.34
N ASP A 37 2.04 1.45 -16.38
CA ASP A 37 0.82 1.08 -17.10
C ASP A 37 1.01 -0.08 -18.10
N LYS A 38 2.26 -0.48 -18.40
CA LYS A 38 2.59 -1.57 -19.34
C LYS A 38 3.01 -2.86 -18.63
N ARG A 39 2.91 -2.91 -17.29
CA ARG A 39 3.31 -4.09 -16.51
C ARG A 39 2.29 -5.21 -16.67
N SER A 40 2.79 -6.44 -16.75
CA SER A 40 1.97 -7.66 -16.73
C SER A 40 1.04 -7.69 -15.50
N PRO A 41 -0.19 -8.20 -15.63
CA PRO A 41 -1.08 -8.42 -14.49
C PRO A 41 -0.43 -9.27 -13.39
N LEU A 42 -0.81 -9.02 -12.13
CA LEU A 42 -0.24 -9.72 -10.98
C LEU A 42 -0.36 -11.25 -11.11
N SER A 43 -1.49 -11.74 -11.63
CA SER A 43 -1.73 -13.18 -11.87
C SER A 43 -0.75 -13.79 -12.87
N GLU A 44 -0.34 -13.06 -13.90
CA GLU A 44 0.65 -13.52 -14.87
C GLU A 44 2.04 -13.59 -14.24
N ILE A 45 2.38 -12.62 -13.38
CA ILE A 45 3.63 -12.60 -12.62
C ILE A 45 3.68 -13.76 -11.63
N GLU A 46 2.59 -14.01 -10.90
CA GLU A 46 2.46 -15.13 -9.96
C GLU A 46 2.59 -16.48 -10.67
N LEU A 47 1.92 -16.67 -11.81
CA LEU A 47 2.03 -17.89 -12.61
C LEU A 47 3.47 -18.12 -13.08
N LYS A 48 4.13 -17.09 -13.61
CA LYS A 48 5.52 -17.17 -14.07
C LYS A 48 6.49 -17.43 -12.91
N TYR A 49 6.23 -16.89 -11.73
CA TYR A 49 6.99 -17.17 -10.51
C TYR A 49 6.79 -18.61 -10.01
N SER A 50 5.57 -19.15 -10.06
CA SER A 50 5.34 -20.57 -9.73
C SER A 50 6.08 -21.50 -10.70
N ASN A 51 6.10 -21.16 -11.99
CA ASN A 51 6.87 -21.91 -12.98
C ASN A 51 8.37 -21.85 -12.71
N TYR A 52 8.87 -20.73 -12.19
CA TYR A 52 10.27 -20.56 -11.80
C TYR A 52 10.70 -21.53 -10.71
N GLU A 53 9.93 -21.65 -9.62
CA GLU A 53 10.24 -22.60 -8.55
C GLU A 53 10.29 -24.05 -9.06
N SER A 54 9.44 -24.38 -10.03
CA SER A 54 9.49 -25.69 -10.69
C SER A 54 10.74 -25.88 -11.53
N ILE A 55 11.19 -24.85 -12.26
CA ILE A 55 12.43 -24.88 -13.06
C ILE A 55 13.66 -25.07 -12.18
N LEU A 56 13.71 -24.39 -11.02
CA LEU A 56 14.80 -24.56 -10.04
C LEU A 56 14.88 -25.99 -9.52
N LYS A 57 13.75 -26.56 -9.10
CA LYS A 57 13.68 -27.96 -8.66
C LYS A 57 14.07 -28.92 -9.79
N GLU A 58 13.69 -28.64 -11.03
CA GLU A 58 14.08 -29.44 -12.19
C GLU A 58 15.61 -29.42 -12.38
N PHE A 59 16.24 -28.24 -12.26
CA PHE A 59 17.69 -28.09 -12.32
C PHE A 59 18.39 -28.87 -11.22
N ASP A 60 18.00 -28.69 -9.96
CA ASP A 60 18.63 -29.35 -8.81
C ASP A 60 18.61 -30.87 -8.94
N ASN A 61 17.46 -31.41 -9.34
CA ASN A 61 17.29 -32.84 -9.56
C ASN A 61 18.19 -33.38 -10.68
N ILE A 62 18.32 -32.66 -11.80
CA ILE A 62 19.18 -33.08 -12.93
C ILE A 62 20.66 -32.93 -12.56
N GLN A 63 21.02 -31.83 -11.91
CA GLN A 63 22.39 -31.55 -11.51
C GLN A 63 22.88 -32.56 -10.46
N LEU A 64 22.03 -32.96 -9.52
CA LEU A 64 22.32 -34.03 -8.57
C LEU A 64 22.51 -35.38 -9.28
N LYS A 65 21.67 -35.70 -10.27
CA LYS A 65 21.85 -36.91 -11.09
C LYS A 65 23.17 -36.89 -11.86
N ILE A 66 23.56 -35.75 -12.42
CA ILE A 66 24.85 -35.55 -13.10
C ILE A 66 26.00 -35.79 -12.11
N GLU A 67 25.98 -35.13 -10.95
CA GLU A 67 27.04 -35.25 -9.93
C GLU A 67 27.24 -36.68 -9.42
N ILE A 68 26.16 -37.45 -9.23
CA ILE A 68 26.23 -38.85 -8.77
C ILE A 68 26.86 -39.78 -9.81
N HIS A 69 26.68 -39.50 -11.11
CA HIS A 69 27.03 -40.43 -12.19
C HIS A 69 28.26 -39.99 -12.99
N CYS A 70 28.82 -38.82 -12.68
CA CYS A 70 29.98 -38.25 -13.36
C CYS A 70 31.29 -38.81 -12.80
N GLU A 71 32.33 -38.88 -13.63
CA GLU A 71 33.67 -39.26 -13.17
C GLU A 71 34.27 -38.19 -12.26
N GLU A 72 35.10 -38.61 -11.31
CA GLU A 72 35.69 -37.75 -10.28
C GLU A 72 36.48 -36.55 -10.87
N ALA A 73 37.11 -36.75 -12.04
CA ALA A 73 37.82 -35.70 -12.77
C ALA A 73 36.92 -34.57 -13.30
N GLN A 74 35.64 -34.84 -13.54
CA GLN A 74 34.64 -33.90 -14.07
C GLN A 74 33.75 -33.31 -12.96
N LEU A 75 33.86 -33.81 -11.74
CA LEU A 75 33.04 -33.40 -10.60
C LEU A 75 33.28 -31.92 -10.22
N ALA A 76 34.54 -31.46 -10.25
CA ALA A 76 34.90 -30.08 -9.94
C ALA A 76 34.31 -29.05 -10.93
N GLU A 77 34.20 -29.40 -12.21
CA GLU A 77 33.57 -28.54 -13.22
C GLU A 77 32.05 -28.45 -13.02
N ASN A 78 31.42 -29.57 -12.65
CA ASN A 78 29.99 -29.60 -12.34
C ASN A 78 29.64 -28.82 -11.06
N TYR A 79 30.49 -28.83 -10.03
CA TYR A 79 30.29 -27.98 -8.86
C TYR A 79 30.39 -26.49 -9.18
N LYS A 80 31.35 -26.07 -10.02
CA LYS A 80 31.43 -24.69 -10.51
C LYS A 80 30.20 -24.30 -11.32
N GLU A 81 29.67 -25.22 -12.13
CA GLU A 81 28.46 -25.01 -12.90
C GLU A 81 27.23 -24.80 -11.99
N ARG A 82 27.12 -25.55 -10.88
CA ARG A 82 26.08 -25.34 -9.86
C ARG A 82 26.22 -23.98 -9.18
N GLU A 83 27.42 -23.61 -8.74
CA GLU A 83 27.67 -22.31 -8.10
C GLU A 83 27.32 -21.14 -9.04
N ASN A 84 27.71 -21.22 -10.30
CA ASN A 84 27.35 -20.25 -11.33
C ASN A 84 25.84 -20.19 -11.59
N PHE A 85 25.14 -21.32 -11.46
CA PHE A 85 23.69 -21.36 -11.59
C PHE A 85 23.02 -20.73 -10.36
N GLU A 86 23.37 -21.13 -9.15
CA GLU A 86 22.77 -20.60 -7.91
C GLU A 86 22.97 -19.09 -7.73
N THR A 87 24.10 -18.56 -8.21
CA THR A 87 24.39 -17.12 -8.18
C THR A 87 23.58 -16.32 -9.21
N LYS A 88 23.34 -16.87 -10.40
CA LYS A 88 22.50 -16.23 -11.44
C LYS A 88 21.00 -16.41 -11.20
N SER A 89 20.63 -17.58 -10.69
CA SER A 89 19.27 -18.03 -10.38
C SER A 89 18.73 -17.49 -9.05
N LYS A 90 19.17 -16.31 -8.60
CA LYS A 90 18.46 -15.52 -7.58
C LYS A 90 17.86 -14.26 -8.22
N PRO A 91 16.91 -14.38 -9.17
CA PRO A 91 16.25 -13.22 -9.78
C PRO A 91 15.35 -12.46 -8.79
N PHE A 92 14.95 -13.12 -7.69
CA PHE A 92 14.17 -12.53 -6.61
C PHE A 92 14.87 -12.82 -5.27
N ASP A 93 15.53 -11.82 -4.70
CA ASP A 93 15.85 -11.80 -3.27
C ASP A 93 14.54 -11.63 -2.50
N LYS A 94 13.73 -12.70 -2.48
CA LYS A 94 12.48 -12.73 -1.73
C LYS A 94 12.85 -12.68 -0.26
N LYS A 95 12.74 -11.49 0.32
CA LYS A 95 12.85 -11.31 1.75
C LYS A 95 11.65 -12.01 2.41
N ILE A 96 11.95 -12.96 3.28
CA ILE A 96 10.96 -13.72 4.04
C ILE A 96 11.03 -13.22 5.48
N GLY A 97 9.87 -12.93 6.08
CA GLY A 97 9.79 -12.43 7.45
C GLY A 97 8.72 -11.36 7.61
N SER A 98 8.71 -10.72 8.77
CA SER A 98 7.84 -9.58 9.06
C SER A 98 8.26 -8.35 8.25
N LEU A 99 7.28 -7.53 7.84
CA LEU A 99 7.53 -6.29 7.13
C LEU A 99 8.40 -5.35 7.96
N THR A 100 9.52 -4.92 7.39
CA THR A 100 10.40 -3.93 8.01
C THR A 100 9.89 -2.51 7.73
N LEU A 101 10.27 -1.55 8.58
CA LEU A 101 9.93 -0.13 8.39
C LEU A 101 10.41 0.39 7.03
N SER A 102 11.64 0.04 6.65
CA SER A 102 12.22 0.45 5.36
C SER A 102 11.42 -0.08 4.16
N GLU A 103 10.92 -1.32 4.23
CA GLU A 103 10.06 -1.88 3.18
C GLU A 103 8.71 -1.16 3.12
N MET A 104 8.12 -0.83 4.26
CA MET A 104 6.88 -0.06 4.31
C MET A 104 7.05 1.34 3.73
N GLU A 105 8.15 2.03 4.06
CA GLU A 105 8.49 3.35 3.52
C GLU A 105 8.75 3.30 2.01
N ALA A 106 9.53 2.33 1.54
CA ALA A 106 9.82 2.15 0.13
C ALA A 106 8.55 1.82 -0.68
N ALA A 107 7.70 0.94 -0.15
CA ALA A 107 6.40 0.63 -0.75
C ALA A 107 5.50 1.86 -0.80
N HIS A 108 5.46 2.63 0.28
CA HIS A 108 4.67 3.85 0.37
C HIS A 108 5.10 4.89 -0.67
N ILE A 109 6.39 5.18 -0.77
CA ILE A 109 6.99 6.07 -1.78
C ILE A 109 6.66 5.57 -3.19
N THR A 110 6.77 4.26 -3.43
CA THR A 110 6.48 3.66 -4.74
C THR A 110 5.02 3.83 -5.15
N LEU A 111 4.08 3.60 -4.23
CA LEU A 111 2.65 3.82 -4.49
C LEU A 111 2.35 5.28 -4.83
N ILE A 112 2.99 6.22 -4.15
CA ILE A 112 2.84 7.66 -4.42
C ILE A 112 3.36 7.98 -5.83
N LYS A 113 4.56 7.49 -6.18
CA LYS A 113 5.14 7.71 -7.52
C LYS A 113 4.21 7.21 -8.62
N ILE A 114 3.67 6.01 -8.47
CA ILE A 114 2.71 5.44 -9.43
C ILE A 114 1.47 6.34 -9.54
N ALA A 115 0.88 6.73 -8.42
CA ALA A 115 -0.30 7.58 -8.41
C ALA A 115 -0.05 8.96 -9.07
N GLN A 116 1.13 9.52 -8.86
CA GLN A 116 1.54 10.78 -9.47
C GLN A 116 1.82 10.63 -10.97
N LEU A 117 2.52 9.58 -11.40
CA LEU A 117 2.76 9.31 -12.81
C LEU A 117 1.46 9.12 -13.60
N GLN A 118 0.48 8.45 -13.01
CA GLN A 118 -0.84 8.27 -13.63
C GLN A 118 -1.68 9.55 -13.67
N SER A 119 -1.48 10.46 -12.71
CA SER A 119 -2.30 11.68 -12.59
C SER A 119 -1.68 12.94 -13.20
N PHE A 120 -0.35 13.01 -13.28
CA PHE A 120 0.45 14.22 -13.55
C PHE A 120 1.65 13.94 -14.47
N LYS A 121 1.49 13.04 -15.45
CA LYS A 121 2.58 12.59 -16.33
C LYS A 121 3.28 13.76 -17.03
N GLU A 122 2.50 14.71 -17.54
CA GLU A 122 3.00 15.88 -18.25
C GLU A 122 3.79 16.80 -17.32
N GLU A 123 3.24 17.10 -16.14
CA GLU A 123 3.88 17.97 -15.17
C GLU A 123 5.17 17.38 -14.61
N ILE A 124 5.21 16.07 -14.37
CA ILE A 124 6.45 15.38 -13.96
C ILE A 124 7.50 15.46 -15.07
N SER A 125 7.10 15.32 -16.33
CA SER A 125 8.00 15.41 -17.49
C SER A 125 8.58 16.81 -17.67
N ILE A 126 7.82 17.84 -17.33
CA ILE A 126 8.28 19.24 -17.35
C ILE A 126 9.20 19.51 -16.15
N LEU A 127 8.79 19.11 -14.94
CA LEU A 127 9.55 19.34 -13.72
C LEU A 127 10.89 18.60 -13.71
N SER A 128 11.00 17.46 -14.39
CA SER A 128 12.29 16.74 -14.52
C SER A 128 13.28 17.43 -15.47
N LYS A 129 12.79 18.27 -16.41
CA LYS A 129 13.62 19.01 -17.37
C LYS A 129 13.89 20.44 -16.90
N ASP A 130 12.80 21.20 -16.74
CA ASP A 130 12.84 22.64 -16.53
C ASP A 130 12.76 23.03 -15.05
N HIS A 131 12.58 22.07 -14.14
CA HIS A 131 12.48 22.26 -12.68
C HIS A 131 11.29 23.13 -12.20
N TYR A 132 10.59 23.83 -13.10
CA TYR A 132 9.41 24.63 -12.82
C TYR A 132 8.33 24.45 -13.88
N LEU A 133 7.07 24.62 -13.48
CA LEU A 133 5.94 24.62 -14.43
C LEU A 133 5.76 26.00 -15.07
N PRO A 134 5.23 26.06 -16.31
CA PRO A 134 4.92 27.32 -16.98
C PRO A 134 3.99 28.20 -16.12
N PRO A 135 4.17 29.54 -16.11
CA PRO A 135 3.39 30.44 -15.24
C PRO A 135 1.87 30.31 -15.38
N LYS A 136 1.37 30.00 -16.59
CA LYS A 136 -0.05 29.83 -16.89
C LYS A 136 -0.61 28.44 -16.55
N HIS A 137 0.21 27.51 -16.07
CA HIS A 137 -0.23 26.15 -15.76
C HIS A 137 -1.15 26.14 -14.52
N LYS A 138 -2.16 25.25 -14.48
CA LYS A 138 -3.13 25.17 -13.37
C LYS A 138 -2.48 24.97 -12.01
N LEU A 139 -1.33 24.30 -11.98
CA LEU A 139 -0.60 23.96 -10.77
C LEU A 139 0.54 24.93 -10.45
N SER A 140 0.81 25.95 -11.28
CA SER A 140 1.91 26.90 -11.05
C SER A 140 1.76 27.65 -9.72
N SER A 141 0.52 27.96 -9.33
CA SER A 141 0.17 28.60 -8.05
C SER A 141 0.59 27.81 -6.80
N LEU A 142 0.79 26.49 -6.95
CA LEU A 142 1.24 25.60 -5.88
C LEU A 142 2.77 25.48 -5.82
N THR A 143 3.50 26.13 -6.74
CA THR A 143 4.97 26.03 -6.85
C THR A 143 5.48 24.58 -6.72
N PRO A 144 4.98 23.64 -7.54
CA PRO A 144 5.33 22.24 -7.42
C PRO A 144 6.78 22.00 -7.82
N TYR A 145 7.45 21.06 -7.14
CA TYR A 145 8.82 20.68 -7.41
C TYR A 145 9.02 19.18 -7.14
N LEU A 146 10.06 18.58 -7.71
CA LEU A 146 10.46 17.20 -7.43
C LEU A 146 11.42 17.16 -6.23
N ASP A 147 11.14 16.30 -5.26
CA ASP A 147 12.05 16.04 -4.15
C ASP A 147 13.16 15.02 -4.52
N ASP A 148 14.05 14.73 -3.58
CA ASP A 148 15.16 13.78 -3.76
C ASP A 148 14.69 12.35 -4.09
N ASN A 149 13.45 12.02 -3.70
CA ASN A 149 12.83 10.76 -4.03
C ASN A 149 12.17 10.80 -5.42
N GLY A 150 12.11 11.93 -6.13
CA GLY A 150 11.39 12.07 -7.39
C GLY A 150 9.87 12.10 -7.22
N ILE A 151 9.39 12.53 -6.06
CA ILE A 151 7.96 12.77 -5.77
C ILE A 151 7.67 14.25 -5.94
N VAL A 152 6.53 14.57 -6.56
CA VAL A 152 6.07 15.95 -6.70
C VAL A 152 5.52 16.46 -5.36
N ARG A 153 6.12 17.52 -4.83
CA ARG A 153 5.70 18.20 -3.59
C ARG A 153 5.25 19.62 -3.89
N VAL A 154 4.41 20.17 -3.00
CA VAL A 154 3.91 21.55 -3.07
C VAL A 154 4.86 22.48 -2.30
N GLY A 155 5.32 23.55 -2.94
CA GLY A 155 6.14 24.57 -2.32
C GLY A 155 5.36 25.76 -1.75
N GLY A 156 6.10 26.82 -1.41
CA GLY A 156 5.54 28.17 -1.28
C GLY A 156 5.48 28.70 0.16
N ARG A 157 4.27 29.12 0.59
CA ARG A 157 4.05 30.06 1.70
C ARG A 157 4.63 29.64 3.06
N LEU A 158 4.88 28.35 3.28
CA LEU A 158 5.41 27.81 4.54
C LEU A 158 6.91 27.50 4.50
N LYS A 159 7.62 27.87 3.42
CA LYS A 159 9.06 27.57 3.22
C LYS A 159 9.94 27.99 4.40
N TYR A 160 9.66 29.12 5.03
CA TYR A 160 10.44 29.67 6.15
C TYR A 160 9.90 29.32 7.54
N SER A 161 8.89 28.47 7.62
CA SER A 161 8.36 28.03 8.93
C SER A 161 9.27 26.98 9.57
N SER A 162 9.22 26.89 10.90
CA SER A 162 9.89 25.86 11.71
C SER A 162 9.14 24.52 11.75
N LEU A 163 8.18 24.31 10.84
CA LEU A 163 7.38 23.10 10.77
C LEU A 163 8.17 21.93 10.15
N PRO A 164 7.80 20.67 10.45
CA PRO A 164 8.33 19.49 9.79
C PRO A 164 8.23 19.55 8.26
N GLY A 165 9.19 18.90 7.57
CA GLY A 165 9.32 18.93 6.11
C GLY A 165 8.02 18.59 5.36
N ASP A 166 7.31 17.54 5.77
CA ASP A 166 6.07 17.10 5.10
C ASP A 166 4.91 18.09 5.26
N ILE A 167 4.86 18.82 6.36
CA ILE A 167 3.83 19.85 6.59
C ILE A 167 4.15 21.10 5.76
N ARG A 168 5.44 21.45 5.62
CA ARG A 168 5.88 22.57 4.78
C ARG A 168 5.70 22.27 3.29
N HIS A 169 6.00 21.03 2.92
CA HIS A 169 6.05 20.58 1.53
C HIS A 169 5.22 19.31 1.33
N PRO A 170 3.88 19.40 1.43
CA PRO A 170 3.01 18.25 1.33
C PRO A 170 3.05 17.62 -0.07
N ILE A 171 2.87 16.31 -0.11
CA ILE A 171 2.97 15.50 -1.33
C ILE A 171 1.75 15.72 -2.22
N LEU A 172 1.95 16.12 -3.47
CA LEU A 172 0.85 16.43 -4.38
C LEU A 172 0.11 15.15 -4.79
N LEU A 173 -1.22 15.10 -4.63
CA LEU A 173 -2.03 13.95 -5.05
C LEU A 173 -3.32 14.40 -5.74
N SER A 174 -3.83 13.60 -6.67
CA SER A 174 -5.15 13.81 -7.28
C SER A 174 -6.24 13.21 -6.38
N ALA A 175 -7.31 13.96 -6.06
CA ALA A 175 -8.44 13.42 -5.28
C ALA A 175 -9.25 12.34 -6.03
N ASN A 176 -9.06 12.20 -7.35
CA ASN A 176 -9.73 11.19 -8.15
C ASN A 176 -9.03 9.83 -8.10
N HIS A 177 -7.73 9.81 -7.77
CA HIS A 177 -6.94 8.60 -7.71
C HIS A 177 -7.33 7.71 -6.51
N ASP A 178 -7.31 6.39 -6.69
CA ASP A 178 -7.76 5.44 -5.67
C ASP A 178 -6.88 5.45 -4.43
N LEU A 179 -5.56 5.59 -4.58
CA LEU A 179 -4.63 5.79 -3.46
C LEU A 179 -5.08 6.94 -2.55
N THR A 180 -5.46 8.09 -3.12
CA THR A 180 -5.92 9.25 -2.34
C THR A 180 -7.22 8.93 -1.61
N LYS A 181 -8.15 8.20 -2.23
CA LYS A 181 -9.39 7.75 -1.57
C LYS A 181 -9.07 6.84 -0.39
N LEU A 182 -8.14 5.89 -0.55
CA LEU A 182 -7.68 5.00 0.51
C LEU A 182 -7.04 5.76 1.67
N ILE A 183 -6.18 6.74 1.39
CA ILE A 183 -5.56 7.60 2.41
C ILE A 183 -6.64 8.34 3.22
N PHE A 184 -7.62 8.95 2.54
CA PHE A 184 -8.71 9.63 3.24
C PHE A 184 -9.54 8.64 4.06
N CYS A 185 -9.85 7.45 3.53
CA CYS A 185 -10.60 6.42 4.27
C CYS A 185 -9.83 5.94 5.51
N TYR A 186 -8.52 5.73 5.38
CA TYR A 186 -7.64 5.36 6.50
C TYR A 186 -7.64 6.46 7.57
N LYS A 187 -7.35 7.71 7.20
CA LYS A 187 -7.36 8.84 8.15
C LYS A 187 -8.75 9.06 8.76
N HIS A 188 -9.83 8.84 8.00
CA HIS A 188 -11.19 8.92 8.52
C HIS A 188 -11.44 7.89 9.62
N LYS A 189 -10.97 6.64 9.44
CA LYS A 189 -11.10 5.58 10.46
C LYS A 189 -10.21 5.84 11.67
N CYS A 190 -8.92 6.15 11.46
CA CYS A 190 -7.96 6.38 12.54
C CYS A 190 -8.32 7.56 13.44
N LEU A 191 -8.99 8.58 12.89
CA LEU A 191 -9.43 9.76 13.64
C LEU A 191 -10.87 9.64 14.16
N LEU A 192 -11.42 8.42 14.20
CA LEU A 192 -12.77 8.12 14.69
C LEU A 192 -13.86 8.91 13.96
N HIS A 193 -13.82 8.87 12.63
CA HIS A 193 -14.77 9.47 11.70
C HIS A 193 -14.95 10.99 11.87
N PRO A 194 -13.88 11.77 11.73
CA PRO A 194 -13.91 13.21 11.87
C PRO A 194 -14.84 13.88 10.85
N GLY A 195 -15.29 15.09 11.16
CA GLY A 195 -15.97 15.94 10.18
C GLY A 195 -15.08 16.24 8.95
N PRO A 196 -15.66 16.67 7.81
CA PRO A 196 -14.91 16.84 6.56
C PRO A 196 -13.74 17.83 6.65
N GLN A 197 -13.88 18.88 7.46
CA GLN A 197 -12.85 19.90 7.64
C GLN A 197 -11.64 19.36 8.41
N LEU A 198 -11.88 18.67 9.52
CA LEU A 198 -10.82 18.04 10.31
C LEU A 198 -10.13 16.93 9.50
N LEU A 199 -10.89 16.13 8.76
CA LEU A 199 -10.33 15.10 7.88
C LEU A 199 -9.38 15.72 6.84
N LEU A 200 -9.83 16.77 6.15
CA LEU A 200 -9.01 17.46 5.16
C LEU A 200 -7.76 18.08 5.78
N ALA A 201 -7.88 18.69 6.97
CA ALA A 201 -6.75 19.28 7.68
C ALA A 201 -5.71 18.22 8.08
N ALA A 202 -6.16 17.06 8.58
CA ALA A 202 -5.28 15.96 8.95
C ALA A 202 -4.56 15.34 7.75
N VAL A 203 -5.25 15.18 6.61
CA VAL A 203 -4.61 14.72 5.36
C VAL A 203 -3.58 15.75 4.87
N ARG A 204 -3.87 17.05 5.02
CA ARG A 204 -2.99 18.15 4.60
C ARG A 204 -1.70 18.32 5.41
N GLN A 205 -1.54 17.58 6.50
CA GLN A 205 -0.27 17.53 7.22
C GLN A 205 0.80 16.74 6.45
N THR A 206 0.40 15.89 5.49
CA THR A 206 1.33 15.05 4.72
C THR A 206 1.09 15.12 3.22
N TYR A 207 -0.16 15.33 2.78
CA TYR A 207 -0.54 15.30 1.36
C TYR A 207 -1.31 16.56 0.95
N TRP A 208 -1.11 16.99 -0.29
CA TRP A 208 -1.89 18.05 -0.92
C TRP A 208 -2.84 17.49 -1.98
N PRO A 209 -4.04 17.02 -1.60
CA PRO A 209 -5.01 16.46 -2.53
C PRO A 209 -5.71 17.58 -3.34
N ILE A 210 -5.45 17.63 -4.65
CA ILE A 210 -6.16 18.52 -5.58
C ILE A 210 -7.62 18.10 -5.64
N GLY A 211 -8.54 19.00 -5.27
CA GLY A 211 -9.98 18.69 -5.15
C GLY A 211 -10.37 17.96 -3.85
N GLY A 212 -9.46 17.85 -2.87
CA GLY A 212 -9.66 17.08 -1.64
C GLY A 212 -10.86 17.49 -0.79
N LYS A 213 -11.34 18.74 -0.89
CA LYS A 213 -12.53 19.24 -0.16
C LYS A 213 -13.79 18.42 -0.48
N HIS A 214 -14.01 18.11 -1.76
CA HIS A 214 -15.18 17.34 -2.19
C HIS A 214 -15.03 15.86 -1.82
N LEU A 215 -13.81 15.33 -1.90
CA LEU A 215 -13.51 13.96 -1.48
C LEU A 215 -13.77 13.76 0.02
N ALA A 216 -13.32 14.70 0.87
CA ALA A 216 -13.57 14.67 2.31
C ALA A 216 -15.08 14.61 2.62
N LYS A 217 -15.87 15.50 2.00
CA LYS A 217 -17.33 15.52 2.16
C LYS A 217 -17.97 14.21 1.71
N ARG A 218 -17.53 13.65 0.58
CA ARG A 218 -18.05 12.39 0.04
C ARG A 218 -17.76 11.21 0.97
N ILE A 219 -16.54 11.11 1.51
CA ILE A 219 -16.15 10.02 2.41
C ILE A 219 -16.92 10.09 3.73
N VAL A 220 -17.03 11.26 4.34
CA VAL A 220 -17.82 11.44 5.58
C VAL A 220 -19.31 11.20 5.36
N ARG A 221 -19.84 11.53 4.17
CA ARG A 221 -21.24 11.26 3.82
C ARG A 221 -21.51 9.77 3.60
N ASN A 222 -20.59 9.07 2.93
CA ASN A 222 -20.75 7.66 2.57
C ASN A 222 -20.26 6.70 3.66
N SER A 223 -19.57 7.18 4.70
CA SER A 223 -19.20 6.32 5.82
C SER A 223 -20.47 5.87 6.54
N LYS A 224 -20.70 4.55 6.53
CA LYS A 224 -21.74 3.92 7.33
C LYS A 224 -21.50 4.29 8.80
N ALA A 225 -22.59 4.57 9.52
CA ALA A 225 -22.52 4.64 10.97
C ALA A 225 -21.97 3.31 11.50
N PRO A 226 -21.31 3.29 12.67
CA PRO A 226 -20.85 2.06 13.31
C PRO A 226 -22.01 1.06 13.36
N THR A 227 -21.88 -0.04 12.63
CA THR A 227 -23.07 -0.77 12.13
C THR A 227 -23.83 -1.50 13.22
N GLU A 228 -23.27 -1.77 14.39
CA GLU A 228 -23.99 -2.47 15.45
C GLU A 228 -23.61 -1.92 16.82
N LEU A 229 -24.29 -0.84 17.21
CA LEU A 229 -24.31 -0.47 18.63
C LEU A 229 -25.13 -1.52 19.38
N LYS A 230 -24.62 -1.95 20.54
CA LYS A 230 -25.35 -2.80 21.48
C LYS A 230 -25.66 -2.00 22.74
N VAL A 231 -26.72 -2.39 23.44
CA VAL A 231 -26.95 -1.87 24.79
C VAL A 231 -25.74 -2.23 25.64
N GLY A 232 -25.21 -1.23 26.36
CA GLY A 232 -24.01 -1.35 27.16
C GLY A 232 -22.72 -0.87 26.50
N THR A 233 -22.68 -0.61 25.18
CA THR A 233 -21.49 -0.10 24.49
C THR A 233 -21.13 1.33 24.95
N LEU A 234 -19.85 1.60 25.20
CA LEU A 234 -19.33 2.94 25.46
C LEU A 234 -19.16 3.70 24.14
N VAL A 235 -19.72 4.90 24.07
CA VAL A 235 -19.76 5.72 22.86
C VAL A 235 -19.37 7.16 23.16
N LEU A 236 -18.63 7.79 22.25
CA LEU A 236 -18.48 9.24 22.19
C LEU A 236 -19.65 9.84 21.41
N ILE A 237 -20.27 10.87 21.97
CA ILE A 237 -21.37 11.61 21.37
C ILE A 237 -20.79 12.79 20.58
N LYS A 238 -20.82 12.70 19.26
CA LYS A 238 -20.35 13.75 18.37
C LYS A 238 -21.16 15.03 18.54
N ASN A 239 -20.42 16.12 18.74
CA ASN A 239 -20.94 17.48 18.75
C ASN A 239 -20.16 18.32 17.74
N ASP A 240 -20.84 18.82 16.70
CA ASP A 240 -20.20 19.61 15.64
C ASP A 240 -19.67 20.96 16.15
N ASN A 241 -20.14 21.45 17.31
CA ASN A 241 -19.72 22.72 17.89
C ASN A 241 -18.46 22.60 18.78
N GLN A 242 -17.92 21.39 18.96
CA GLN A 242 -16.75 21.17 19.81
C GLN A 242 -15.75 20.22 19.16
N PRO A 243 -14.43 20.40 19.42
CA PRO A 243 -13.42 19.45 18.97
C PRO A 243 -13.67 18.07 19.60
N SER A 244 -13.21 17.02 18.92
CA SER A 244 -13.48 15.62 19.28
C SER A 244 -13.04 15.23 20.69
N ASN A 245 -11.99 15.86 21.22
CA ASN A 245 -11.52 15.64 22.59
C ASN A 245 -12.46 16.21 23.67
N LYS A 246 -13.49 16.97 23.30
CA LYS A 246 -14.54 17.47 24.20
C LYS A 246 -15.90 16.79 23.99
N TRP A 247 -15.98 15.81 23.08
CA TRP A 247 -17.20 15.05 22.88
C TRP A 247 -17.56 14.28 24.15
N LEU A 248 -18.84 14.32 24.52
CA LEU A 248 -19.33 13.67 25.73
C LEU A 248 -19.19 12.16 25.61
N LEU A 249 -18.67 11.52 26.63
CA LEU A 249 -18.70 10.07 26.75
C LEU A 249 -20.03 9.64 27.35
N GLY A 250 -20.57 8.53 26.84
CA GLY A 250 -21.75 7.91 27.43
C GLY A 250 -21.85 6.43 27.12
N ARG A 251 -22.77 5.76 27.83
CA ARG A 251 -23.06 4.34 27.64
C ARG A 251 -24.44 4.18 27.01
N VAL A 252 -24.53 3.39 25.95
CA VAL A 252 -25.81 3.08 25.31
C VAL A 252 -26.70 2.33 26.31
N GLN A 253 -27.85 2.88 26.63
CA GLN A 253 -28.85 2.30 27.54
C GLN A 253 -30.00 1.64 26.79
N GLY A 254 -30.37 2.18 25.63
CA GLY A 254 -31.46 1.65 24.82
C GLY A 254 -31.28 1.96 23.34
N LEU A 255 -31.81 1.08 22.49
CA LEU A 255 -31.81 1.23 21.04
C LEU A 255 -33.25 1.17 20.54
N PHE A 256 -33.60 2.06 19.62
CA PHE A 256 -34.95 2.13 19.06
C PHE A 256 -34.90 1.73 17.57
N PRO A 257 -35.16 0.45 17.26
CA PRO A 257 -35.21 -0.02 15.88
C PRO A 257 -36.42 0.54 15.14
N GLY A 258 -36.23 0.89 13.87
CA GLY A 258 -37.32 1.21 12.95
C GLY A 258 -38.06 -0.03 12.44
N ARG A 259 -39.00 0.15 11.51
CA ARG A 259 -39.74 -0.95 10.86
C ARG A 259 -38.82 -1.92 10.11
N ASP A 260 -37.65 -1.45 9.69
CA ASP A 260 -36.60 -2.21 9.00
C ASP A 260 -35.58 -2.85 9.97
N GLN A 261 -35.87 -2.89 11.27
CA GLN A 261 -34.96 -3.36 12.34
C GLN A 261 -33.65 -2.58 12.48
N VAL A 262 -33.52 -1.44 11.78
CA VAL A 262 -32.34 -0.58 11.89
C VAL A 262 -32.54 0.46 12.97
N SER A 263 -31.72 0.40 14.02
CA SER A 263 -31.70 1.40 15.09
C SER A 263 -31.04 2.69 14.60
N ARG A 264 -31.84 3.75 14.44
CA ARG A 264 -31.35 5.08 14.04
C ARG A 264 -31.19 6.03 15.20
N VAL A 265 -31.83 5.73 16.33
CA VAL A 265 -31.80 6.51 17.57
C VAL A 265 -31.39 5.59 18.72
N ALA A 266 -30.50 6.07 19.57
CA ALA A 266 -30.13 5.42 20.82
C ALA A 266 -30.33 6.37 21.99
N GLU A 267 -30.66 5.80 23.14
CA GLU A 267 -30.62 6.46 24.43
C GLU A 267 -29.26 6.22 25.07
N VAL A 268 -28.57 7.29 25.45
CA VAL A 268 -27.20 7.24 25.96
C VAL A 268 -27.14 7.94 27.30
N LYS A 269 -26.64 7.22 28.32
CA LYS A 269 -26.39 7.76 29.66
C LYS A 269 -25.00 8.41 29.69
N THR A 270 -24.97 9.72 29.92
CA THR A 270 -23.76 10.53 30.12
C THR A 270 -23.59 10.87 31.59
N SER A 271 -22.47 11.51 31.97
CA SER A 271 -22.25 12.04 33.33
C SER A 271 -23.35 13.03 33.76
N ASN A 272 -23.92 13.76 32.80
CA ASN A 272 -24.85 14.86 33.05
C ASN A 272 -26.32 14.45 32.85
N GLY A 273 -26.59 13.15 32.67
CA GLY A 273 -27.94 12.63 32.45
C GLY A 273 -28.09 11.81 31.17
N VAL A 274 -29.33 11.49 30.83
CA VAL A 274 -29.69 10.63 29.70
C VAL A 274 -30.08 11.48 28.50
N VAL A 275 -29.48 11.19 27.34
CA VAL A 275 -29.75 11.90 26.09
C VAL A 275 -30.12 10.95 24.97
N LYS A 276 -31.11 11.32 24.16
CA LYS A 276 -31.42 10.62 22.91
C LYS A 276 -30.62 11.24 21.76
N ARG A 277 -29.91 10.40 21.02
CA ARG A 277 -29.06 10.82 19.91
C ARG A 277 -29.18 9.86 18.73
N SER A 278 -28.98 10.40 17.53
CA SER A 278 -28.89 9.56 16.34
C SER A 278 -27.66 8.67 16.43
N VAL A 279 -27.80 7.40 16.05
CA VAL A 279 -26.70 6.42 15.97
C VAL A 279 -25.55 6.93 15.10
N ARG A 280 -25.83 7.78 14.10
CA ARG A 280 -24.80 8.43 13.27
C ARG A 280 -23.85 9.36 14.05
N HIS A 281 -24.29 9.88 15.19
CA HIS A 281 -23.49 10.74 16.06
C HIS A 281 -22.90 9.99 17.25
N LEU A 282 -22.98 8.66 17.27
CA LEU A 282 -22.45 7.83 18.33
C LEU A 282 -21.30 7.01 17.79
N TYR A 283 -20.13 7.21 18.38
CA TYR A 283 -18.90 6.55 17.97
C TYR A 283 -18.47 5.58 19.07
N PRO A 284 -18.60 4.26 18.85
CA PRO A 284 -18.17 3.28 19.84
C PRO A 284 -16.67 3.38 20.04
N LEU A 285 -16.25 3.33 21.30
CA LEU A 285 -14.83 3.24 21.61
C LEU A 285 -14.34 1.82 21.34
N PRO A 286 -13.16 1.64 20.74
CA PRO A 286 -12.57 0.33 20.44
C PRO A 286 -11.98 -0.32 21.69
N LEU A 287 -12.81 -0.53 22.72
CA LEU A 287 -12.40 -1.11 24.00
C LEU A 287 -12.80 -2.59 24.15
N GLN A 288 -13.60 -3.13 23.22
CA GLN A 288 -14.21 -4.46 23.38
C GLN A 288 -13.45 -5.60 22.69
N ASP A 289 -12.62 -5.32 21.68
CA ASP A 289 -11.87 -6.36 20.97
C ASP A 289 -10.54 -6.75 21.66
N ALA A 290 -10.08 -5.96 22.64
CA ALA A 290 -8.82 -6.18 23.35
C ALA A 290 -8.91 -7.20 24.50
N VAL A 291 -10.13 -7.54 24.96
CA VAL A 291 -10.31 -8.43 26.13
C VAL A 291 -10.60 -9.87 25.72
N SER A 292 -11.13 -10.10 24.51
CA SER A 292 -11.50 -11.45 24.05
C SER A 292 -10.38 -12.21 23.33
N SER A 293 -9.22 -11.60 23.15
CA SER A 293 -8.01 -12.19 22.54
C SER A 293 -6.91 -12.51 23.56
N ALA A 294 -7.20 -12.37 24.85
CA ALA A 294 -6.26 -12.59 25.95
C ALA A 294 -6.77 -13.57 27.02
N ILE A 295 -7.72 -14.45 26.67
CA ILE A 295 -8.12 -15.61 27.49
C ILE A 295 -8.04 -16.85 26.60
#